data_AF-A0A937GGG3-F1
#
_entry.id   AF-A0A937GGG3-F1
#
_cell.length_a   1.000
_cell.length_b   1.000
_cell.length_c   1.000
_cell.angle_alpha   90.00
_cell.angle_beta   90.00
_cell.angle_gamma   90.00
#
_symmetry.space_group_name_H-M   'P 1'
#
loop_
_entity.id
_entity.type
_entity.pdbx_description
1 polymer ?
#
loop_
_entity_poly.entity_id
_entity_poly.type
_entity_poly.pdbx_seq_one_letter_code
_entity_poly.pdbx_strand_id
1 'polypeptide(L)'
;MQTSGECSYAHTSNASLVWPVNELPSGKLLIAIDGVPTGADIDGIQCAGYVALPEAAGSSGFHVDHVVLMTNDLDRTCDAVTEVSGYPLKRVREVGEIRQGFHRIGEGGVILEVVERVDVSKTSLWGLVLSTESFDDIVTRAGDLVTAPKAAVQPGRRISTVKNSAGLGVAVALMSV
;
A
#
# COMPACT_ATOMS: atom_id res chain seq x y z
N MET A 1 10.88 23.48 -23.10
CA MET A 1 10.80 22.13 -23.67
C MET A 1 11.04 21.17 -22.52
N GLN A 2 9.96 20.77 -21.85
CA GLN A 2 10.00 19.94 -20.66
C GLN A 2 9.84 18.51 -21.14
N THR A 3 10.90 17.71 -21.06
CA THR A 3 10.83 16.28 -21.34
C THR A 3 9.94 15.65 -20.28
N SER A 4 8.69 15.37 -20.61
CA SER A 4 7.84 14.48 -19.83
C SER A 4 8.50 13.10 -19.85
N GLY A 5 9.24 12.77 -18.79
CA GLY A 5 9.77 11.42 -18.60
C GLY A 5 8.59 10.46 -18.58
N GLU A 6 8.57 9.48 -19.48
CA GLU A 6 7.55 8.44 -19.49
C GLU A 6 7.65 7.67 -18.15
N CYS A 7 6.64 7.83 -17.31
CA CYS A 7 6.50 7.08 -16.08
C CYS A 7 5.56 5.90 -16.36
N SER A 8 5.97 4.69 -15.98
CA SER A 8 5.08 3.53 -16.05
C SER A 8 4.26 3.46 -14.77
N TYR A 9 2.99 3.08 -14.91
CA TYR A 9 2.06 3.02 -13.79
C TYR A 9 1.12 1.82 -13.90
N ALA A 10 0.65 1.33 -12.75
CA ALA A 10 -0.54 0.49 -12.65
C ALA A 10 -1.62 1.27 -11.91
N HIS A 11 -2.82 1.22 -12.45
CA HIS A 11 -3.99 1.85 -11.84
C HIS A 11 -4.92 0.81 -11.23
N THR A 12 -5.38 1.13 -10.02
CA THR A 12 -6.51 0.49 -9.35
C THR A 12 -7.61 1.53 -9.19
N SER A 13 -8.84 1.13 -8.91
CA SER A 13 -9.95 2.08 -8.76
C SER A 13 -9.76 3.13 -7.65
N ASN A 14 -8.84 2.89 -6.71
CA ASN A 14 -8.63 3.74 -5.53
C ASN A 14 -7.16 4.18 -5.29
N ALA A 15 -6.23 3.76 -6.14
CA ALA A 15 -4.81 4.10 -6.01
C ALA A 15 -4.04 3.89 -7.33
N SER A 16 -2.93 4.61 -7.46
CA SER A 16 -1.99 4.42 -8.57
C SER A 16 -0.62 4.02 -8.03
N LEU A 17 -0.09 2.91 -8.54
CA LEU A 17 1.29 2.48 -8.33
C LEU A 17 2.12 3.05 -9.46
N VAL A 18 3.12 3.85 -9.12
CA VAL A 18 3.95 4.54 -10.11
C VAL A 18 5.39 4.06 -9.94
N TRP A 19 6.01 3.58 -11.01
CA TRP A 19 7.43 3.24 -11.04
C TRP A 19 8.11 4.02 -12.16
N PRO A 20 9.08 4.88 -11.82
CA PRO A 20 9.77 5.68 -12.83
C PRO A 20 10.67 4.78 -13.66
N VAL A 21 10.60 4.99 -14.98
CA VAL A 21 11.39 4.23 -15.94
C VAL A 21 12.86 4.67 -15.88
N ASN A 22 13.15 5.91 -15.43
CA ASN A 22 14.51 6.48 -15.50
C ASN A 22 15.00 7.33 -14.31
N GLU A 23 14.25 7.50 -13.21
CA GLU A 23 14.62 8.49 -12.16
C GLU A 23 14.62 8.00 -10.71
N LEU A 24 14.28 6.73 -10.42
CA LEU A 24 14.62 6.14 -9.12
C LEU A 24 15.81 5.20 -9.27
N PRO A 25 16.65 5.08 -8.23
CA PRO A 25 17.52 3.93 -8.10
C PRO A 25 16.69 2.66 -8.33
N SER A 26 17.21 1.75 -9.16
CA SER A 26 16.57 0.46 -9.45
C SER A 26 16.03 -0.20 -8.18
N GLY A 27 14.74 -0.56 -8.18
CA GLY A 27 14.10 -1.29 -7.08
C GLY A 27 13.33 -0.46 -6.04
N LYS A 28 13.09 0.85 -6.26
CA LYS A 28 12.20 1.65 -5.39
C LYS A 28 10.78 1.73 -5.95
N LEU A 29 9.81 1.39 -5.10
CA LEU A 29 8.37 1.60 -5.36
C LEU A 29 7.95 2.92 -4.72
N LEU A 30 7.26 3.77 -5.47
CA LEU A 30 6.56 4.95 -4.95
C LEU A 30 5.06 4.68 -4.98
N ILE A 31 4.38 5.08 -3.90
CA ILE A 31 2.93 5.00 -3.79
C ILE A 31 2.43 6.43 -3.64
N ALA A 32 1.52 6.82 -4.54
CA ALA A 32 0.77 8.06 -4.39
C ALA A 32 -0.67 7.70 -3.98
N ILE A 33 -1.13 8.30 -2.89
CA ILE A 33 -2.47 8.08 -2.35
C ILE A 33 -3.26 9.38 -2.58
N ASP A 34 -4.45 9.26 -3.14
CA ASP A 34 -5.35 10.40 -3.28
C ASP A 34 -5.66 11.02 -1.90
N GLY A 35 -5.70 12.35 -1.85
CA GLY A 35 -5.85 13.10 -0.59
C GLY A 35 -4.54 13.33 0.18
N VAL A 36 -3.37 12.95 -0.35
CA VAL A 36 -2.06 13.32 0.21
C VAL A 36 -1.39 14.38 -0.68
N PRO A 37 -0.98 15.55 -0.13
CA PRO A 37 -0.32 16.58 -0.93
C PRO A 37 1.01 16.12 -1.54
N THR A 38 1.26 16.51 -2.79
CA THR A 38 2.53 16.27 -3.49
C THR A 38 3.71 16.85 -2.72
N GLY A 39 4.76 16.05 -2.49
CA GLY A 39 5.97 16.50 -1.80
C GLY A 39 5.83 16.61 -0.29
N ALA A 40 4.70 16.17 0.28
CA ALA A 40 4.56 16.06 1.71
C ALA A 40 5.48 14.97 2.30
N ASP A 41 5.75 15.07 3.60
CA ASP A 41 6.53 14.11 4.36
C ASP A 41 5.66 13.52 5.47
N ILE A 42 5.45 12.21 5.45
CA ILE A 42 4.79 11.47 6.54
C ILE A 42 5.89 10.76 7.32
N ASP A 43 6.39 11.40 8.37
CA ASP A 43 7.39 10.84 9.29
C ASP A 43 8.62 10.26 8.55
N GLY A 44 9.18 11.03 7.62
CA GLY A 44 10.31 10.64 6.77
C GLY A 44 9.93 9.91 5.47
N ILE A 45 8.63 9.68 5.22
CA ILE A 45 8.11 9.12 3.98
C ILE A 45 7.71 10.24 3.02
N GLN A 46 8.54 10.42 2.00
CA GLN A 46 8.28 11.36 0.92
C GLN A 46 7.10 10.91 0.07
N CYS A 47 6.08 11.74 -0.01
CA CYS A 47 4.84 11.45 -0.74
C CYS A 47 4.95 11.92 -2.19
N ALA A 48 4.77 10.99 -3.13
CA ALA A 48 4.70 11.31 -4.54
C ALA A 48 3.37 12.00 -4.87
N GLY A 49 3.37 12.83 -5.90
CA GLY A 49 2.15 13.47 -6.38
C GLY A 49 1.17 12.43 -6.94
N TYR A 50 -0.09 12.53 -6.53
CA TYR A 50 -1.16 11.74 -7.13
C TYR A 50 -1.39 12.22 -8.56
N VAL A 51 -1.34 11.28 -9.51
CA VAL A 51 -1.71 11.51 -10.90
C VAL A 51 -3.05 10.83 -11.13
N ALA A 52 -4.10 11.64 -11.29
CA ALA A 52 -5.39 11.14 -11.75
C ALA A 52 -5.22 10.58 -13.17
N LEU A 53 -5.57 9.31 -13.35
CA LEU A 53 -5.49 8.66 -14.65
C LEU A 53 -6.82 8.83 -15.40
N PRO A 54 -6.80 8.98 -16.73
CA PRO A 54 -8.04 9.08 -17.50
C PRO A 54 -8.90 7.84 -17.29
N GLU A 55 -10.23 7.98 -17.18
CA GLU A 55 -11.16 6.84 -17.04
C GLU A 55 -11.02 5.79 -18.15
N ALA A 56 -10.55 6.20 -19.32
CA ALA A 56 -10.28 5.31 -20.46
C ALA A 56 -9.08 4.37 -20.24
N ALA A 57 -8.21 4.64 -19.26
CA ALA A 57 -7.19 3.71 -18.81
C ALA A 57 -7.86 2.63 -17.96
N GLY A 58 -8.34 1.57 -18.60
CA GLY A 58 -9.11 0.51 -17.95
C GLY A 58 -8.48 0.02 -16.64
N SER A 59 -9.33 -0.28 -15.64
CA SER A 59 -8.85 -0.75 -14.33
C SER A 59 -8.20 -2.13 -14.43
N SER A 60 -7.15 -2.37 -13.64
CA SER A 60 -6.45 -3.66 -13.60
C SER A 60 -7.26 -4.81 -12.98
N GLY A 61 -8.49 -4.55 -12.48
CA GLY A 61 -9.26 -5.53 -11.70
C GLY A 61 -8.72 -5.75 -10.28
N PHE A 62 -7.71 -4.97 -9.86
CA PHE A 62 -7.20 -4.92 -8.50
C PHE A 62 -7.63 -3.64 -7.79
N HIS A 63 -7.63 -3.70 -6.45
CA HIS A 63 -7.84 -2.61 -5.52
C HIS A 63 -6.71 -2.62 -4.49
N VAL A 64 -6.14 -1.46 -4.15
CA VAL A 64 -5.21 -1.38 -3.01
C VAL A 64 -6.04 -1.34 -1.74
N ASP A 65 -6.02 -2.44 -0.98
CA ASP A 65 -6.82 -2.56 0.24
C ASP A 65 -6.07 -1.96 1.43
N HIS A 66 -4.80 -2.34 1.61
CA HIS A 66 -3.91 -1.78 2.61
C HIS A 66 -2.58 -1.32 2.00
N VAL A 67 -2.10 -0.18 2.51
CA VAL A 67 -0.69 0.22 2.49
C VAL A 67 -0.20 0.13 3.92
N VAL A 68 0.89 -0.60 4.15
CA VAL A 68 1.39 -0.88 5.50
C VAL A 68 2.72 -0.16 5.72
N LEU A 69 2.73 0.74 6.70
CA LEU A 69 3.93 1.37 7.23
C LEU A 69 4.38 0.65 8.51
N MET A 70 5.68 0.51 8.69
CA MET A 70 6.27 0.12 9.97
C MET A 70 7.01 1.30 10.57
N THR A 71 6.80 1.55 11.85
CA THR A 71 7.38 2.65 12.63
C THR A 71 7.83 2.16 14.00
N ASN A 72 8.70 2.92 14.66
CA ASN A 72 9.10 2.70 16.05
C ASN A 72 8.26 3.50 17.05
N ASP A 73 7.33 4.31 16.58
CA ASP A 73 6.50 5.18 17.39
C ASP A 73 5.15 5.35 16.70
N LEU A 74 4.14 4.62 17.19
CA LEU A 74 2.84 4.61 16.53
C LEU A 74 2.19 5.98 16.50
N ASP A 75 2.21 6.65 17.66
CA ASP A 75 1.45 7.87 17.88
C ASP A 75 2.05 9.01 17.03
N ARG A 76 3.38 9.14 17.00
CA ARG A 76 4.08 10.11 16.12
C ARG A 76 3.71 9.91 14.64
N THR A 77 3.76 8.68 14.15
CA THR A 77 3.49 8.42 12.74
C THR A 77 2.01 8.62 12.40
N CYS A 78 1.09 8.20 13.26
CA CYS A 78 -0.34 8.41 13.06
C CYS A 78 -0.72 9.90 13.09
N ASP A 79 -0.12 10.68 13.99
CA ASP A 79 -0.32 12.13 14.04
C ASP A 79 0.18 12.79 12.74
N ALA A 80 1.36 12.40 12.25
CA ALA A 80 1.88 12.89 10.97
C ALA A 80 0.97 12.52 9.79
N VAL A 81 0.41 11.30 9.76
CA VAL A 81 -0.58 10.91 8.74
C VAL A 81 -1.80 11.82 8.79
N THR A 82 -2.34 12.08 9.98
CA THR A 82 -3.53 12.95 10.13
C THR A 82 -3.23 14.39 9.74
N GLU A 83 -2.08 14.94 10.14
CA GLU A 83 -1.66 16.30 9.80
C GLU A 83 -1.52 16.49 8.29
N VAL A 84 -0.84 15.55 7.62
CA VAL A 84 -0.53 15.66 6.19
C VAL A 84 -1.74 15.37 5.31
N SER A 85 -2.52 14.34 5.63
CA SER A 85 -3.61 13.87 4.77
C SER A 85 -4.97 14.49 5.13
N GLY A 86 -5.12 15.03 6.34
CA GLY A 86 -6.41 15.47 6.88
C GLY A 86 -7.34 14.32 7.30
N TYR A 87 -6.93 13.05 7.14
CA TYR A 87 -7.74 11.89 7.53
C TYR A 87 -7.41 11.42 8.94
N PRO A 88 -8.39 11.40 9.87
CA PRO A 88 -8.14 11.07 11.27
C PRO A 88 -7.82 9.58 11.44
N LEU A 89 -7.03 9.27 12.47
CA LEU A 89 -6.87 7.92 12.99
C LEU A 89 -8.24 7.35 13.37
N LYS A 90 -8.64 6.23 12.73
CA LYS A 90 -9.96 5.64 12.94
C LYS A 90 -9.99 4.62 14.07
N ARG A 91 -8.89 3.88 14.23
CA ARG A 91 -8.81 2.76 15.17
C ARG A 91 -7.37 2.47 15.52
N VAL A 92 -7.15 2.14 16.79
CA VAL A 92 -5.95 1.45 17.26
C VAL A 92 -6.31 0.02 17.62
N ARG A 93 -5.43 -0.92 17.30
CA ARG A 93 -5.52 -2.32 17.69
C ARG A 93 -4.24 -2.72 18.41
N GLU A 94 -4.41 -3.44 19.51
CA GLU A 94 -3.29 -3.99 20.27
C GLU A 94 -3.44 -5.52 20.29
N VAL A 95 -2.37 -6.23 19.91
CA VAL A 95 -2.31 -7.70 19.92
C VAL A 95 -0.96 -8.12 20.47
N GLY A 96 -0.96 -8.59 21.72
CA GLY A 96 0.30 -8.80 22.45
C GLY A 96 1.03 -7.45 22.62
N GLU A 97 2.29 -7.40 22.21
CA GLU A 97 3.11 -6.18 22.24
C GLU A 97 2.99 -5.33 20.97
N ILE A 98 2.23 -5.79 19.96
CA ILE A 98 2.10 -5.10 18.68
C ILE A 98 0.92 -4.12 18.76
N ARG A 99 1.20 -2.83 18.49
CA ARG A 99 0.19 -1.79 18.31
C ARG A 99 0.06 -1.44 16.83
N GLN A 100 -1.16 -1.22 16.37
CA GLN A 100 -1.49 -0.94 14.97
C GLN A 100 -2.53 0.18 14.87
N GLY A 101 -2.22 1.23 14.11
CA GLY A 101 -3.11 2.34 13.80
C GLY A 101 -3.67 2.20 12.40
N PHE A 102 -4.93 2.59 12.20
CA PHE A 102 -5.62 2.48 10.91
C PHE A 102 -6.24 3.81 10.50
N HIS A 103 -5.81 4.34 9.36
CA HIS A 103 -6.44 5.47 8.67
C HIS A 103 -7.14 4.95 7.41
N ARG A 104 -8.17 5.67 6.97
CA ARG A 104 -8.78 5.44 5.65
C ARG A 104 -8.69 6.75 4.87
N ILE A 105 -7.89 6.72 3.80
CA ILE A 105 -7.46 7.90 3.05
C ILE A 105 -8.07 7.86 1.65
N GLY A 106 -8.64 8.99 1.21
CA GLY A 106 -9.25 9.16 -0.12
C GLY A 106 -10.71 8.69 -0.20
N GLU A 107 -11.38 9.05 -1.30
CA GLU A 107 -12.73 8.60 -1.62
C GLU A 107 -12.69 7.12 -2.07
N GLY A 108 -13.53 6.25 -1.49
CA GLY A 108 -13.40 4.79 -1.65
C GLY A 108 -12.21 4.17 -0.88
N GLY A 109 -11.69 4.93 0.09
CA GLY A 109 -10.29 4.98 0.51
C GLY A 109 -9.50 3.70 0.82
N VAL A 110 -8.21 3.80 0.52
CA VAL A 110 -7.16 2.85 0.92
C VAL A 110 -7.00 2.86 2.44
N ILE A 111 -6.76 1.69 3.05
CA ILE A 111 -6.40 1.62 4.47
C ILE A 111 -4.90 1.86 4.59
N LEU A 112 -4.51 2.95 5.25
CA LEU A 112 -3.12 3.12 5.69
C LEU A 112 -3.01 2.51 7.09
N GLU A 113 -2.34 1.36 7.16
CA GLU A 113 -2.05 0.65 8.39
C GLU A 113 -0.64 1.02 8.87
N VAL A 114 -0.54 1.52 10.09
CA VAL A 114 0.73 1.84 10.74
C VAL A 114 0.98 0.81 11.82
N VAL A 115 2.08 0.07 11.73
CA VAL A 115 2.44 -1.00 12.68
C VAL A 115 3.66 -0.58 13.49
N GLU A 116 3.51 -0.60 14.81
CA GLU A 116 4.61 -0.32 15.73
C GLU A 116 5.53 -1.54 15.88
N ARG A 117 6.82 -1.28 15.74
CA ARG A 117 7.89 -2.27 15.85
C ARG A 117 9.11 -1.66 16.51
N VAL A 118 9.53 -2.25 17.63
CA VAL A 118 10.68 -1.76 18.39
C VAL A 118 12.03 -1.98 17.67
N ASP A 119 12.07 -2.88 16.69
CA ASP A 119 13.27 -3.25 15.93
C ASP A 119 13.50 -2.40 14.67
N VAL A 120 12.59 -1.48 14.34
CA VAL A 120 12.81 -0.53 13.25
C VAL A 120 13.37 0.79 13.79
N SER A 121 14.27 1.44 13.03
CA SER A 121 14.89 2.71 13.45
C SER A 121 14.21 3.95 12.86
N LYS A 122 13.36 3.76 11.84
CA LYS A 122 12.63 4.81 11.15
C LYS A 122 11.38 4.25 10.49
N THR A 123 10.44 5.13 10.19
CA THR A 123 9.25 4.78 9.43
C THR A 123 9.62 4.38 8.00
N SER A 124 9.00 3.32 7.51
CA SER A 124 9.20 2.82 6.14
C SER A 124 7.97 2.09 5.59
N LEU A 125 7.81 2.13 4.28
CA LEU A 125 6.86 1.26 3.59
C LEU A 125 7.30 -0.19 3.78
N TRP A 126 6.44 -1.00 4.39
CA TRP A 126 6.70 -2.42 4.58
C TRP A 126 6.04 -3.28 3.51
N GLY A 127 4.78 -2.96 3.16
CA GLY A 127 4.03 -3.82 2.26
C GLY A 127 2.66 -3.31 1.82
N LEU A 128 2.03 -4.15 1.01
CA LEU A 128 0.75 -3.89 0.36
C LEU A 128 -0.18 -5.09 0.47
N VAL A 129 -1.48 -4.81 0.53
CA VAL A 129 -2.52 -5.82 0.31
C VAL A 129 -3.34 -5.41 -0.90
N LEU A 130 -3.37 -6.27 -1.91
CA LEU A 130 -4.10 -6.06 -3.15
C LEU A 130 -5.34 -6.97 -3.17
N SER A 131 -6.50 -6.39 -3.39
CA SER A 131 -7.77 -7.12 -3.47
C SER A 131 -8.24 -7.28 -4.90
N THR A 132 -8.82 -8.43 -5.23
CA THR A 132 -9.28 -8.70 -6.60
C THR A 132 -10.37 -9.77 -6.64
N GLU A 133 -11.27 -9.65 -7.62
CA GLU A 133 -12.26 -10.69 -7.95
C GLU A 133 -11.62 -11.93 -8.57
N SER A 134 -10.47 -11.79 -9.23
CA SER A 134 -9.75 -12.88 -9.90
C SER A 134 -8.80 -13.65 -8.97
N PHE A 135 -9.07 -13.64 -7.65
CA PHE A 135 -8.15 -14.14 -6.62
C PHE A 135 -7.74 -15.60 -6.84
N ASP A 136 -8.71 -16.49 -7.09
CA ASP A 136 -8.45 -17.92 -7.27
C ASP A 136 -7.60 -18.19 -8.51
N ASP A 137 -7.88 -17.50 -9.61
CA ASP A 137 -7.12 -17.63 -10.87
C ASP A 137 -5.67 -17.17 -10.69
N ILE A 138 -5.46 -16.04 -10.01
CA ILE A 138 -4.12 -15.50 -9.76
C ILE A 138 -3.34 -16.43 -8.83
N VAL A 139 -3.93 -16.88 -7.73
CA VAL A 139 -3.27 -17.82 -6.80
C VAL A 139 -2.90 -19.11 -7.52
N THR A 140 -3.81 -19.66 -8.33
CA THR A 140 -3.55 -20.89 -9.10
C THR A 140 -2.39 -20.69 -10.07
N ARG A 141 -2.36 -19.57 -10.80
CA ARG A 141 -1.28 -19.27 -11.75
C ARG A 141 0.05 -18.95 -11.06
N ALA A 142 0.00 -18.31 -9.90
CA ALA A 142 1.19 -17.99 -9.12
C ALA A 142 1.83 -19.24 -8.49
N GLY A 143 1.03 -20.27 -8.22
CA GLY A 143 1.50 -21.57 -7.73
C GLY A 143 2.39 -21.44 -6.50
N ASP A 144 3.62 -21.94 -6.60
CA ASP A 144 4.56 -21.95 -5.48
C ASP A 144 5.08 -20.56 -5.08
N LEU A 145 4.80 -19.49 -5.84
CA LEU A 145 5.18 -18.13 -5.47
C LEU A 145 4.29 -17.51 -4.40
N VAL A 146 3.18 -18.16 -4.04
CA VAL A 146 2.25 -17.69 -3.01
C VAL A 146 1.98 -18.77 -1.96
N THR A 147 1.51 -18.37 -0.79
CA THR A 147 1.06 -19.33 0.24
C THR A 147 -0.30 -19.90 -0.14
N ALA A 148 -0.64 -21.08 0.41
CA ALA A 148 -2.01 -21.57 0.33
C ALA A 148 -3.00 -20.51 0.86
N PRO A 149 -4.13 -20.25 0.19
CA PRO A 149 -5.15 -19.34 0.68
C PRO A 149 -5.66 -19.75 2.06
N LYS A 150 -5.85 -18.76 2.92
CA LYS A 150 -6.49 -18.93 4.24
C LYS A 150 -7.59 -17.89 4.44
N ALA A 151 -8.44 -18.10 5.43
CA ALA A 151 -9.41 -17.09 5.83
C ALA A 151 -8.69 -15.79 6.24
N ALA A 152 -9.14 -14.67 5.70
CA ALA A 152 -8.71 -13.34 6.14
C ALA A 152 -9.40 -12.98 7.46
N VAL A 153 -8.90 -11.92 8.12
CA VAL A 153 -9.55 -11.38 9.32
C VAL A 153 -10.91 -10.77 8.96
N GLN A 154 -11.02 -10.23 7.75
CA GLN A 154 -12.26 -9.72 7.18
C GLN A 154 -13.21 -10.90 6.85
N PRO A 155 -14.44 -10.92 7.41
CA PRO A 155 -15.38 -12.02 7.20
C PRO A 155 -15.64 -12.29 5.72
N GLY A 156 -15.68 -13.57 5.35
CA GLY A 156 -15.97 -14.02 3.97
C GLY A 156 -14.80 -13.89 2.99
N ARG A 157 -13.72 -13.19 3.37
CA ARG A 157 -12.57 -12.95 2.49
C ARG A 157 -11.47 -13.98 2.72
N ARG A 158 -10.67 -14.25 1.69
CA ARG A 158 -9.47 -15.10 1.74
C ARG A 158 -8.24 -14.29 1.43
N ILE A 159 -7.11 -14.68 2.03
CA ILE A 159 -5.81 -14.03 1.82
C ILE A 159 -4.73 -15.06 1.49
N SER A 160 -3.82 -14.68 0.60
CA SER A 160 -2.62 -15.42 0.25
C SER A 160 -1.42 -14.48 0.22
N THR A 161 -0.32 -14.85 0.85
CA THR A 161 0.90 -14.04 0.91
C THR A 161 1.81 -14.39 -0.24
N VAL A 162 2.33 -13.39 -0.95
CA VAL A 162 3.40 -13.58 -1.94
C VAL A 162 4.69 -13.88 -1.21
N LYS A 163 5.34 -14.99 -1.58
CA LYS A 163 6.60 -15.43 -0.96
C LYS A 163 7.76 -14.57 -1.47
N ASN A 164 8.79 -14.45 -0.62
CA ASN A 164 10.01 -13.72 -0.96
C ASN A 164 10.70 -14.24 -2.25
N SER A 165 10.50 -15.52 -2.60
CA SER A 165 11.01 -16.12 -3.84
C SER A 165 10.45 -15.48 -5.12
N ALA A 166 9.36 -14.73 -5.03
CA ALA A 166 8.84 -13.93 -6.14
C ALA A 166 9.69 -12.67 -6.43
N GLY A 167 10.66 -12.33 -5.57
CA GLY A 167 11.59 -11.23 -5.79
C GLY A 167 10.98 -9.82 -5.68
N LEU A 168 9.85 -9.68 -4.99
CA LEU A 168 9.23 -8.37 -4.77
C LEU A 168 10.02 -7.54 -3.74
N GLY A 169 10.11 -6.23 -3.96
CA GLY A 169 10.86 -5.31 -3.09
C GLY A 169 10.15 -4.95 -1.78
N VAL A 170 8.87 -5.28 -1.64
CA VAL A 170 8.05 -5.08 -0.43
C VAL A 170 7.21 -6.33 -0.18
N ALA A 171 6.71 -6.50 1.04
CA ALA A 171 5.78 -7.57 1.34
C ALA A 171 4.46 -7.35 0.58
N VAL A 172 3.93 -8.39 -0.06
CA VAL A 172 2.65 -8.30 -0.78
C VAL A 172 1.74 -9.46 -0.36
N ALA A 173 0.47 -9.15 -0.12
CA ALA A 173 -0.58 -10.14 -0.01
C ALA A 173 -1.68 -9.87 -1.02
N LEU A 174 -2.27 -10.96 -1.52
CA LEU A 174 -3.46 -10.97 -2.35
C LEU A 174 -4.66 -11.30 -1.47
N MET A 175 -5.77 -10.59 -1.66
CA MET A 175 -7.01 -10.81 -0.93
C MET A 175 -8.18 -10.95 -1.91
N SER A 176 -9.10 -11.87 -1.65
CA SER A 176 -10.37 -11.88 -2.38
C SER A 176 -11.18 -10.64 -2.02
N VAL A 177 -12.05 -10.15 -2.90
CA VAL A 177 -13.07 -9.18 -2.48
C VAL A 177 -14.11 -9.83 -1.57
#